data_AF-I3XSM3-F1
#
_entry.id   AF-I3XSM3-F1
#
_cell.length_a   1.000
_cell.length_b   1.000
_cell.length_c   1.000
_cell.angle_alpha   90.00
_cell.angle_beta   90.00
_cell.angle_gamma   90.00
#
_symmetry.space_group_name_H-M   'P 1'
#
loop_
_entity.id
_entity.type
_entity.pdbx_description
1 polymer ?
#
loop_
_entity_poly.entity_id
_entity_poly.type
_entity_poly.pdbx_seq_one_letter_code
_entity_poly.pdbx_strand_id
1 'polypeptide(L)'
;MLERIARWAYARSLWMIHYCSACGAVEFPPLVMAPLDWERYGYMPTPSPRQSDLYIGMGYLTKKTVKLVLNMYRQMPEPKLVLAGCNCTSTGGLYWDSYATYKRLDDFIEVEGWVPGCMPMPDDYLSMIEHVRKDLGKRPLNAYVSKIKPDAFKKISEWEELEKQWRREYEEKIKEDSSKPVSYEFKETYPSCYEKDEKSKICRTSVNPEKIRDALVDLKNKGNVLFVNINTVDYPDKGVIEVYYVLENPSDGSQVWVKTYVKRASPEIDSVHDIFPVAKYIEREVYEFMGVVFRNNPELKKWILDGNWEGPPPLRKDVDTAGFVVKTMYGGYKYGR
;
A
#
# COMPACT_ATOMS: atom_id res chain seq x y z
N MET A 1 -13.38 11.53 -49.33
CA MET A 1 -14.66 11.62 -48.58
C MET A 1 -14.70 10.64 -47.41
N LEU A 2 -14.46 9.35 -47.63
CA LEU A 2 -14.42 8.30 -46.59
C LEU A 2 -13.46 8.63 -45.43
N GLU A 3 -12.22 9.02 -45.73
CA GLU A 3 -11.27 9.40 -44.68
C GLU A 3 -11.74 10.57 -43.81
N ARG A 4 -12.46 11.54 -44.41
CA ARG A 4 -12.98 12.69 -43.67
C ARG A 4 -14.07 12.24 -42.69
N ILE A 5 -14.91 11.28 -43.09
CA ILE A 5 -15.95 10.70 -42.24
C ILE A 5 -15.32 9.86 -41.13
N ALA A 6 -14.32 9.03 -41.43
CA ALA A 6 -13.62 8.23 -40.44
C ALA A 6 -12.93 9.09 -39.36
N ARG A 7 -12.23 10.17 -39.78
CA ARG A 7 -11.63 11.14 -38.86
C ARG A 7 -12.66 11.87 -38.01
N TRP A 8 -13.78 12.26 -38.63
CA TRP A 8 -14.89 12.89 -37.94
C TRP A 8 -15.51 11.97 -36.87
N ALA A 9 -15.65 10.67 -37.18
CA ALA A 9 -16.20 9.67 -36.27
C ALA A 9 -15.26 9.42 -35.09
N TYR A 10 -13.97 9.20 -35.36
CA TYR A 10 -12.97 8.94 -34.32
C TYR A 10 -12.81 10.14 -33.37
N ALA A 11 -12.66 11.35 -33.93
CA ALA A 11 -12.49 12.55 -33.11
C ALA A 11 -13.70 12.87 -32.21
N ARG A 12 -14.90 12.35 -32.53
CA ARG A 12 -16.14 12.58 -31.76
C ARG A 12 -16.54 11.40 -30.88
N SER A 13 -15.75 10.33 -30.81
CA SER A 13 -16.09 9.12 -30.06
C SER A 13 -14.86 8.56 -29.35
N LEU A 14 -14.33 9.29 -28.37
CA LEU A 14 -13.18 8.85 -27.56
C LEU A 14 -13.66 8.15 -26.30
N TRP A 15 -13.34 6.88 -26.17
CA TRP A 15 -13.71 6.02 -25.06
C TRP A 15 -12.51 5.81 -24.15
N MET A 16 -12.58 6.40 -22.97
CA MET A 16 -11.49 6.35 -22.01
C MET A 16 -11.53 5.05 -21.22
N ILE A 17 -10.39 4.38 -21.04
CA ILE A 17 -10.29 3.33 -20.03
C ILE A 17 -10.25 3.93 -18.63
N HIS A 18 -11.16 3.46 -17.77
CA HIS A 18 -11.21 3.87 -16.37
C HIS A 18 -10.16 3.12 -15.53
N TYR A 19 -8.88 3.44 -15.75
CA TYR A 19 -7.77 2.99 -14.91
C TYR A 19 -7.26 4.13 -14.03
N CYS A 20 -7.53 4.00 -12.74
CA CYS A 20 -7.27 5.03 -11.75
C CYS A 20 -6.24 4.52 -10.74
N SER A 21 -5.08 5.18 -10.66
CA SER A 21 -3.98 4.72 -9.81
C SER A 21 -3.88 5.45 -8.47
N ALA A 22 -4.32 6.71 -8.42
CA ALA A 22 -4.14 7.55 -7.25
C ALA A 22 -5.16 8.70 -7.19
N CYS A 23 -4.80 9.73 -6.43
CA CYS A 23 -5.60 10.91 -6.15
C CYS A 23 -6.13 11.60 -7.42
N GLY A 24 -5.37 11.65 -8.52
CA GLY A 24 -5.81 12.27 -9.79
C GLY A 24 -7.10 11.70 -10.39
N ALA A 25 -7.59 10.56 -9.90
CA ALA A 25 -8.89 9.99 -10.27
C ALA A 25 -10.09 10.66 -9.56
N VAL A 26 -9.89 11.37 -8.45
CA VAL A 26 -10.98 12.02 -7.70
C VAL A 26 -11.58 13.19 -8.49
N GLU A 27 -10.80 13.83 -9.36
CA GLU A 27 -11.27 14.88 -10.27
C GLU A 27 -11.93 14.33 -11.54
N PHE A 28 -11.98 13.00 -11.70
CA PHE A 28 -12.62 12.38 -12.85
C PHE A 28 -14.16 12.32 -12.74
N PRO A 29 -14.79 11.92 -11.63
CA PRO A 29 -16.25 11.93 -11.51
C PRO A 29 -16.90 13.28 -11.84
N PRO A 30 -16.40 14.45 -11.38
CA PRO A 30 -16.98 15.74 -11.77
C PRO A 30 -16.95 16.03 -13.28
N LEU A 31 -15.95 15.50 -14.01
CA LEU A 31 -15.86 15.58 -15.47
C LEU A 31 -16.97 14.77 -16.16
N VAL A 32 -17.31 13.60 -15.61
CA VAL A 32 -18.33 12.69 -16.16
C VAL A 32 -19.74 13.10 -15.76
N MET A 33 -19.90 13.64 -14.56
CA MET A 33 -21.19 13.98 -13.98
C MET A 33 -21.81 15.25 -14.59
N ALA A 34 -23.02 15.59 -14.12
CA ALA A 34 -23.82 16.70 -14.59
C ALA A 34 -23.11 18.08 -14.73
N PRO A 35 -22.10 18.47 -13.91
CA PRO A 35 -21.48 19.78 -14.06
C PRO A 35 -20.79 20.01 -15.40
N LEU A 36 -20.03 19.02 -15.89
CA LEU A 36 -19.30 19.13 -17.16
C LEU A 36 -19.83 18.22 -18.26
N ASP A 37 -20.51 17.13 -17.88
CA ASP A 37 -21.16 16.16 -18.77
C ASP A 37 -20.35 15.94 -20.06
N TRP A 38 -19.20 15.30 -19.91
CA TRP A 38 -18.32 15.05 -21.04
C TRP A 38 -18.94 14.10 -22.10
N GLU A 39 -20.00 13.34 -21.74
CA GLU A 39 -20.69 12.43 -22.66
C GLU A 39 -21.40 13.22 -23.77
N ARG A 40 -21.79 14.47 -23.49
CA ARG A 40 -22.29 15.42 -24.50
C ARG A 40 -21.34 15.60 -25.69
N TYR A 41 -20.03 15.45 -25.49
CA TYR A 41 -19.02 15.55 -26.53
C TYR A 41 -18.71 14.22 -27.23
N GLY A 42 -19.36 13.13 -26.80
CA GLY A 42 -19.16 11.77 -27.30
C GLY A 42 -18.04 11.01 -26.59
N TYR A 43 -17.67 11.43 -25.37
CA TYR A 43 -16.67 10.74 -24.56
C TYR A 43 -17.33 9.79 -23.57
N MET A 44 -16.78 8.60 -23.37
CA MET A 44 -17.38 7.61 -22.48
C MET A 44 -16.32 6.90 -21.63
N PRO A 45 -16.53 6.73 -20.31
CA PRO A 45 -15.68 5.87 -19.51
C PRO A 45 -16.04 4.41 -19.75
N THR A 46 -15.04 3.58 -20.00
CA THR A 46 -15.19 2.15 -20.21
C THR A 46 -14.35 1.36 -19.21
N PRO A 47 -14.88 0.26 -18.65
CA PRO A 47 -14.13 -0.57 -17.72
C PRO A 47 -13.15 -1.53 -18.43
N SER A 48 -13.34 -1.79 -19.72
CA SER A 48 -12.57 -2.79 -20.46
C SER A 48 -11.57 -2.15 -21.43
N PRO A 49 -10.28 -2.56 -21.42
CA PRO A 49 -9.29 -2.05 -22.36
C PRO A 49 -9.63 -2.33 -23.82
N ARG A 50 -10.38 -3.40 -24.11
CA ARG A 50 -10.71 -3.77 -25.49
C ARG A 50 -11.76 -2.85 -26.12
N GLN A 51 -12.48 -2.09 -25.29
CA GLN A 51 -13.50 -1.15 -25.72
C GLN A 51 -12.99 0.30 -25.72
N SER A 52 -11.87 0.57 -25.06
CA SER A 52 -11.28 1.91 -24.95
C SER A 52 -10.27 2.21 -26.06
N ASP A 53 -10.21 3.46 -26.49
CA ASP A 53 -9.18 4.01 -27.37
C ASP A 53 -8.33 5.10 -26.69
N LEU A 54 -8.79 5.67 -25.58
CA LEU A 54 -8.08 6.71 -24.83
C LEU A 54 -7.63 6.19 -23.46
N TYR A 55 -6.36 6.40 -23.13
CA TYR A 55 -5.84 6.18 -21.78
C TYR A 55 -5.33 7.49 -21.18
N ILE A 56 -5.88 7.88 -20.03
CA ILE A 56 -5.38 9.03 -19.27
C ILE A 56 -4.71 8.49 -18.01
N GLY A 57 -3.41 8.76 -17.86
CA GLY A 57 -2.66 8.39 -16.67
C GLY A 57 -3.10 9.21 -15.46
N MET A 58 -4.12 8.75 -14.72
CA MET A 58 -4.67 9.45 -13.56
C MET A 58 -4.00 8.97 -12.25
N GLY A 59 -2.83 9.54 -11.94
CA GLY A 59 -2.13 9.31 -10.67
C GLY A 59 -0.63 9.04 -10.83
N TYR A 60 -0.01 8.36 -9.86
CA TYR A 60 1.42 8.05 -9.93
C TYR A 60 1.67 6.71 -10.62
N LEU A 61 2.81 6.59 -11.30
CA LEU A 61 3.25 5.35 -11.92
C LEU A 61 4.25 4.65 -11.00
N THR A 62 3.87 3.53 -10.39
CA THR A 62 4.81 2.75 -9.57
C THR A 62 5.58 1.75 -10.42
N LYS A 63 6.72 1.30 -9.88
CA LYS A 63 7.53 0.27 -10.53
C LYS A 63 6.80 -1.07 -10.70
N LYS A 64 5.87 -1.39 -9.79
CA LYS A 64 5.04 -2.59 -9.89
C LYS A 64 3.88 -2.43 -10.88
N THR A 65 3.28 -1.24 -10.95
CA THR A 65 2.07 -1.01 -11.78
C THR A 65 2.37 -0.74 -13.25
N VAL A 66 3.61 -0.36 -13.63
CA VAL A 66 3.93 -0.04 -15.03
C VAL A 66 3.70 -1.21 -15.99
N LYS A 67 3.99 -2.45 -15.58
CA LYS A 67 3.73 -3.66 -16.39
C LYS A 67 2.25 -3.84 -16.65
N LEU A 68 1.42 -3.60 -15.64
CA LEU A 68 -0.04 -3.67 -15.76
C LEU A 68 -0.53 -2.64 -16.77
N VAL A 69 -0.07 -1.39 -16.67
CA VAL A 69 -0.43 -0.31 -17.60
C VAL A 69 -0.03 -0.66 -19.03
N LEU A 70 1.18 -1.19 -19.25
CA LEU A 70 1.63 -1.60 -20.59
C LEU A 70 0.82 -2.78 -21.15
N ASN A 71 0.48 -3.76 -20.32
CA ASN A 71 -0.36 -4.89 -20.74
C ASN A 71 -1.80 -4.48 -21.03
N MET A 72 -2.34 -3.53 -20.26
CA MET A 72 -3.62 -2.90 -20.49
C MET A 72 -3.61 -2.14 -21.83
N TYR A 73 -2.59 -1.31 -22.04
CA TYR A 73 -2.42 -0.55 -23.28
C TYR A 73 -2.22 -1.43 -24.52
N ARG A 74 -1.55 -2.58 -24.39
CA ARG A 74 -1.44 -3.59 -25.45
C ARG A 74 -2.79 -4.20 -25.85
N GLN A 75 -3.73 -4.32 -24.92
CA GLN A 75 -5.06 -4.87 -25.16
C GLN A 75 -6.03 -3.86 -25.78
N MET A 76 -5.67 -2.58 -25.82
CA MET A 76 -6.47 -1.55 -26.49
C MET A 76 -6.34 -1.65 -28.02
N PRO A 77 -7.47 -1.58 -28.76
CA PRO A 77 -7.49 -1.55 -30.21
C PRO A 77 -6.77 -0.31 -30.76
N GLU A 78 -6.30 -0.39 -32.00
CA GLU A 78 -5.83 0.78 -32.72
C GLU A 78 -6.99 1.44 -33.48
N PRO A 79 -7.07 2.78 -33.56
CA PRO A 79 -6.12 3.77 -33.05
C PRO A 79 -6.31 4.10 -31.56
N LYS A 80 -5.20 4.36 -30.86
CA LYS A 80 -5.20 4.59 -29.40
C LYS A 80 -4.26 5.70 -28.96
N LEU A 81 -4.68 6.43 -27.94
CA LEU A 81 -4.06 7.67 -27.48
C LEU A 81 -3.74 7.60 -26.00
N VAL A 82 -2.66 8.25 -25.60
CA VAL A 82 -2.29 8.40 -24.19
C VAL A 82 -2.16 9.87 -23.81
N LEU A 83 -2.81 10.24 -22.72
CA LEU A 83 -2.61 11.52 -22.04
C LEU A 83 -1.97 11.28 -20.67
N ALA A 84 -1.03 12.14 -20.28
CA ALA A 84 -0.52 12.14 -18.92
C ALA A 84 -1.32 13.16 -18.10
N GLY A 85 -2.18 12.63 -17.22
CA GLY A 85 -2.95 13.43 -16.27
C GLY A 85 -2.13 13.67 -15.00
N CYS A 86 -2.15 14.90 -14.48
CA CYS A 86 -1.47 15.28 -13.25
C CYS A 86 0.06 15.33 -13.37
N ASN A 87 0.67 16.07 -12.45
CA ASN A 87 2.11 16.22 -12.32
C ASN A 87 2.80 14.88 -12.03
N CYS A 88 2.11 13.93 -11.39
CA CYS A 88 2.68 12.63 -11.03
C CYS A 88 3.04 11.77 -12.25
N THR A 89 2.27 11.81 -13.34
CA THR A 89 2.62 11.09 -14.58
C THR A 89 3.52 11.90 -15.52
N SER A 90 3.53 13.22 -15.36
CA SER A 90 4.28 14.12 -16.25
C SER A 90 5.73 14.32 -15.80
N THR A 91 5.95 14.58 -14.51
CA THR A 91 7.25 14.91 -13.92
C THR A 91 7.52 14.20 -12.60
N GLY A 92 6.68 13.24 -12.19
CA GLY A 92 6.77 12.55 -10.89
C GLY A 92 6.16 13.34 -9.74
N GLY A 93 5.94 14.66 -9.91
CA GLY A 93 5.24 15.53 -8.98
C GLY A 93 5.77 15.40 -7.55
N LEU A 94 4.86 15.20 -6.60
CA LEU A 94 5.18 15.00 -5.18
C LEU A 94 6.13 13.82 -4.94
N TYR A 95 6.12 12.82 -5.82
CA TYR A 95 6.92 11.61 -5.70
C TYR A 95 8.21 11.68 -6.51
N TRP A 96 8.70 12.87 -6.87
CA TRP A 96 9.94 13.03 -7.64
C TRP A 96 11.13 12.30 -7.02
N ASP A 97 11.28 12.33 -5.69
CA ASP A 97 12.40 11.68 -4.98
C ASP A 97 12.09 10.25 -4.51
N SER A 98 10.89 9.72 -4.80
CA SER A 98 10.52 8.38 -4.33
C SER A 98 11.26 7.28 -5.09
N TYR A 99 11.78 6.28 -4.37
CA TYR A 99 12.40 5.09 -4.95
C TYR A 99 11.39 4.15 -5.64
N ALA A 100 10.10 4.25 -5.31
CA ALA A 100 9.06 3.31 -5.73
C ALA A 100 8.33 3.74 -7.01
N THR A 101 8.52 4.99 -7.46
CA THR A 101 7.79 5.58 -8.58
C THR A 101 8.69 5.85 -9.78
N TYR A 102 8.13 5.64 -10.97
CA TYR A 102 8.64 6.22 -12.19
C TYR A 102 8.17 7.66 -12.33
N LYS A 103 8.97 8.50 -12.99
CA LYS A 103 8.75 9.95 -13.01
C LYS A 103 7.93 10.39 -14.21
N ARG A 104 8.08 9.72 -15.35
CA ARG A 104 7.38 10.11 -16.58
C ARG A 104 6.71 8.89 -17.19
N LEU A 105 5.41 9.00 -17.46
CA LEU A 105 4.69 8.01 -18.26
C LEU A 105 5.25 7.95 -19.69
N ASP A 106 5.70 9.11 -20.19
CA ASP A 106 6.37 9.27 -21.47
C ASP A 106 7.66 8.44 -21.58
N ASP A 107 8.30 8.00 -20.49
CA ASP A 107 9.45 7.10 -20.58
C ASP A 107 9.10 5.70 -21.12
N PHE A 108 7.81 5.34 -21.15
CA PHE A 108 7.30 4.02 -21.53
C PHE A 108 6.33 4.05 -22.71
N ILE A 109 5.39 4.99 -22.73
CA ILE A 109 4.39 5.14 -23.79
C ILE A 109 4.41 6.57 -24.26
N GLU A 110 4.46 6.80 -25.57
CA GLU A 110 4.36 8.14 -26.13
C GLU A 110 3.07 8.82 -25.67
N VAL A 111 3.18 10.08 -25.26
CA VAL A 111 2.05 10.85 -24.72
C VAL A 111 1.67 11.95 -25.71
N GLU A 112 0.39 12.08 -26.02
CA GLU A 112 -0.15 13.12 -26.92
C GLU A 112 -0.20 14.50 -26.24
N GLY A 113 -0.35 14.54 -24.91
CA GLY A 113 -0.17 15.76 -24.15
C GLY A 113 -0.30 15.58 -22.64
N TRP A 114 0.02 16.67 -21.94
CA TRP A 114 0.15 16.72 -20.48
C TRP A 114 -0.90 17.64 -19.90
N VAL A 115 -1.63 17.16 -18.90
CA VAL A 115 -2.56 17.97 -18.10
C VAL A 115 -1.88 18.32 -16.77
N PRO A 116 -1.38 19.55 -16.59
CA PRO A 116 -0.73 19.95 -15.35
C PRO A 116 -1.74 20.03 -14.21
N GLY A 117 -1.32 19.70 -12.99
CA GLY A 117 -2.14 19.84 -11.77
C GLY A 117 -1.87 18.76 -10.71
N CYS A 118 -2.27 19.02 -9.47
CA CYS A 118 -2.15 18.09 -8.33
C CYS A 118 -3.26 18.38 -7.29
N MET A 119 -4.53 18.14 -7.61
CA MET A 119 -5.05 17.49 -8.82
C MET A 119 -5.39 18.51 -9.92
N PRO A 120 -5.35 18.15 -11.21
CA PRO A 120 -5.83 19.04 -12.27
C PRO A 120 -7.33 19.26 -12.15
N MET A 121 -7.80 20.48 -12.45
CA MET A 121 -9.23 20.75 -12.41
C MET A 121 -9.94 19.95 -13.51
N PRO A 122 -11.21 19.57 -13.31
CA PRO A 122 -11.99 18.88 -14.34
C PRO A 122 -12.05 19.63 -15.68
N ASP A 123 -12.09 20.97 -15.63
CA ASP A 123 -12.02 21.84 -16.82
C ASP A 123 -10.71 21.69 -17.60
N ASP A 124 -9.58 21.49 -16.91
CA ASP A 124 -8.27 21.32 -17.54
C ASP A 124 -8.21 20.02 -18.33
N TYR A 125 -8.77 18.94 -17.76
CA TYR A 125 -8.92 17.67 -18.47
C TYR A 125 -9.78 17.83 -19.72
N LEU A 126 -10.94 18.48 -19.60
CA LEU A 126 -11.84 18.69 -20.74
C LEU A 126 -11.18 19.52 -21.84
N SER A 127 -10.47 20.59 -21.45
CA SER A 127 -9.72 21.45 -22.36
C SER A 127 -8.65 20.68 -23.15
N MET A 128 -7.88 19.84 -22.47
CA MET A 128 -6.87 19.00 -23.13
C MET A 128 -7.50 17.97 -24.06
N ILE A 129 -8.58 17.29 -23.65
CA ILE A 129 -9.28 16.31 -24.49
C ILE A 129 -9.85 17.00 -25.73
N GLU A 130 -10.45 18.18 -25.58
CA GLU A 130 -10.98 18.96 -26.71
C GLU A 130 -9.86 19.45 -27.64
N HIS A 131 -8.70 19.82 -27.11
CA HIS A 131 -7.51 20.13 -27.91
C HIS A 131 -7.09 18.93 -28.76
N VAL A 132 -6.96 17.75 -28.15
CA VAL A 132 -6.64 16.50 -28.85
C VAL A 132 -7.69 16.17 -29.89
N ARG A 133 -8.98 16.26 -29.58
CA ARG A 133 -10.08 16.04 -30.53
C ARG A 133 -9.96 16.94 -31.77
N LYS A 134 -9.71 18.24 -31.60
CA LYS A 134 -9.55 19.19 -32.71
C LYS A 134 -8.35 18.84 -33.58
N ASP A 135 -7.29 18.35 -32.96
CA ASP A 135 -6.08 17.94 -33.66
C ASP A 135 -6.28 16.62 -34.42
N LEU A 136 -6.96 15.63 -33.81
CA LEU A 136 -7.33 14.37 -34.45
C LEU A 136 -8.17 14.58 -35.73
N GLY A 137 -9.06 15.57 -35.73
CA GLY A 137 -9.86 15.92 -36.91
C GLY A 137 -9.03 16.41 -38.11
N LYS A 138 -7.79 16.89 -37.87
CA LYS A 138 -6.89 17.40 -38.91
C LYS A 138 -5.88 16.36 -39.37
N ARG A 139 -5.35 15.55 -38.45
CA ARG A 139 -4.34 14.51 -38.73
C ARG A 139 -4.81 13.44 -39.73
N PRO A 140 -3.91 12.81 -40.51
CA PRO A 140 -4.24 11.67 -41.36
C PRO A 140 -4.46 10.38 -40.56
N LEU A 141 -5.20 9.41 -41.12
CA LEU A 141 -5.59 8.17 -40.42
C LEU A 141 -4.44 7.27 -39.96
N ASN A 142 -3.27 7.39 -40.60
CA ASN A 142 -2.12 6.53 -40.31
C ASN A 142 -1.17 7.12 -39.25
N ALA A 143 -1.50 8.29 -38.69
CA ALA A 143 -0.66 8.99 -37.70
C ALA A 143 -1.12 8.76 -36.24
N TYR A 144 -2.05 7.84 -35.99
CA TYR A 144 -2.86 7.78 -34.75
C TYR A 144 -2.37 6.83 -33.65
N VAL A 145 -1.07 6.61 -33.50
CA VAL A 145 -0.63 5.60 -32.53
C VAL A 145 0.44 6.18 -31.62
N SER A 146 0.04 6.44 -30.38
CA SER A 146 0.98 6.54 -29.27
C SER A 146 1.68 5.18 -29.14
N LYS A 147 2.96 5.08 -29.48
CA LYS A 147 3.66 3.78 -29.44
C LYS A 147 4.23 3.52 -28.06
N ILE A 148 4.27 2.25 -27.69
CA ILE A 148 5.12 1.81 -26.58
C ILE A 148 6.56 1.96 -27.05
N LYS A 149 7.38 2.67 -26.28
CA LYS A 149 8.78 2.87 -26.62
C LYS A 149 9.52 1.52 -26.55
N PRO A 150 10.46 1.22 -27.47
CA PRO A 150 11.10 -0.09 -27.56
C PRO A 150 11.94 -0.44 -26.33
N ASP A 151 12.44 0.58 -25.63
CA ASP A 151 13.22 0.48 -24.39
C ASP A 151 12.36 0.30 -23.12
N ALA A 152 11.04 0.46 -23.21
CA ALA A 152 10.13 0.41 -22.07
C ALA A 152 10.25 -0.90 -21.27
N PHE A 153 10.25 -2.05 -21.95
CA PHE A 153 10.37 -3.35 -21.29
C PHE A 153 11.77 -3.62 -20.76
N LYS A 154 12.80 -3.10 -21.42
CA LYS A 154 14.19 -3.22 -20.97
C LYS A 154 14.39 -2.51 -19.63
N LYS A 155 13.94 -1.26 -19.50
CA LYS A 155 13.97 -0.48 -18.26
C LYS A 155 13.28 -1.19 -17.09
N ILE A 156 12.18 -1.87 -17.37
CA ILE A 156 11.43 -2.63 -16.36
C ILE A 156 12.24 -3.86 -15.94
N SER A 157 12.77 -4.64 -16.89
CA SER A 157 13.57 -5.83 -16.57
C SER A 157 14.84 -5.51 -15.79
N GLU A 158 15.51 -4.39 -16.09
CA GLU A 158 16.69 -3.93 -15.36
C GLU A 158 16.35 -3.67 -13.88
N TRP A 159 15.21 -3.03 -13.61
CA TRP A 159 14.78 -2.79 -12.24
C TRP A 159 14.37 -4.08 -11.52
N GLU A 160 13.74 -5.03 -12.20
CA GLU A 160 13.36 -6.31 -11.60
C GLU A 160 14.57 -7.16 -11.22
N GLU A 161 15.63 -7.13 -12.02
CA GLU A 161 16.89 -7.79 -11.66
C GLU A 161 17.55 -7.11 -10.45
N LEU A 162 17.53 -5.78 -10.40
CA LEU A 162 18.00 -5.02 -9.25
C LEU A 162 17.18 -5.34 -7.97
N GLU A 163 15.86 -5.44 -8.07
CA GLU A 163 15.00 -5.83 -6.95
C GLU A 163 15.31 -7.25 -6.46
N LYS A 164 15.58 -8.19 -7.37
CA LYS A 164 16.02 -9.55 -7.01
C LYS A 164 17.38 -9.53 -6.31
N GLN A 165 18.32 -8.71 -6.78
CA GLN A 165 19.62 -8.55 -6.14
C GLN A 165 19.48 -8.00 -4.71
N TRP A 166 18.75 -6.89 -4.54
CA TRP A 166 18.50 -6.31 -3.22
C TRP A 166 17.79 -7.28 -2.28
N ARG A 167 16.86 -8.09 -2.80
CA ARG A 167 16.21 -9.13 -1.99
C ARG A 167 17.21 -10.17 -1.49
N ARG A 168 18.10 -10.67 -2.36
CA ARG A 168 19.15 -11.62 -1.97
C ARG A 168 20.10 -11.03 -0.94
N GLU A 169 20.57 -9.80 -1.16
CA GLU A 169 21.43 -9.09 -0.21
C GLU A 169 20.74 -8.90 1.14
N TYR A 170 19.44 -8.58 1.14
CA TYR A 170 18.66 -8.45 2.36
C TYR A 170 18.49 -9.79 3.08
N GLU A 171 18.20 -10.87 2.36
CA GLU A 171 18.12 -12.23 2.91
C GLU A 171 19.47 -12.71 3.49
N GLU A 172 20.59 -12.40 2.82
CA GLU A 172 21.94 -12.69 3.31
C GLU A 172 22.26 -11.90 4.57
N LYS A 173 21.95 -10.60 4.60
CA LYS A 173 22.07 -9.77 5.80
C LYS A 173 21.24 -10.32 6.95
N ILE A 174 20.01 -10.77 6.69
CA ILE A 174 19.16 -11.41 7.70
C ILE A 174 19.82 -12.70 8.21
N LYS A 175 20.37 -13.56 7.33
CA LYS A 175 21.05 -14.79 7.73
C LYS A 175 22.27 -14.50 8.59
N GLU A 176 23.10 -13.53 8.19
CA GLU A 176 24.26 -13.09 8.96
C GLU A 176 23.85 -12.53 10.33
N ASP A 177 22.81 -11.70 10.39
CA ASP A 177 22.35 -11.12 11.66
C ASP A 177 21.69 -12.17 12.57
N SER A 178 20.96 -13.14 12.00
CA SER A 178 20.39 -14.27 12.72
C SER A 178 21.43 -15.23 13.31
N SER A 179 22.66 -15.21 12.78
CA SER A 179 23.77 -16.04 13.26
C SER A 179 24.48 -15.45 14.50
N LYS A 180 24.22 -14.18 14.82
CA LYS A 180 24.74 -13.55 16.04
C LYS A 180 23.77 -13.89 17.18
N PRO A 181 24.20 -14.58 18.24
CA PRO A 181 23.39 -14.77 19.42
C PRO A 181 23.29 -13.43 20.15
N VAL A 182 22.33 -12.59 19.76
CA VAL A 182 22.03 -11.35 20.47
C VAL A 182 21.11 -11.70 21.63
N SER A 183 21.69 -11.97 22.81
CA SER A 183 20.92 -12.02 24.05
C SER A 183 20.40 -10.62 24.36
N TYR A 184 19.10 -10.41 24.22
CA TYR A 184 18.50 -9.14 24.62
C TYR A 184 18.65 -8.95 26.15
N GLU A 185 19.42 -7.94 26.56
CA GLU A 185 19.49 -7.51 27.96
C GLU A 185 18.24 -6.69 28.30
N PHE A 186 17.25 -7.34 28.91
CA PHE A 186 16.05 -6.67 29.41
C PHE A 186 16.41 -5.72 30.57
N LYS A 187 16.14 -4.42 30.40
CA LYS A 187 16.25 -3.41 31.47
C LYS A 187 14.85 -3.07 31.97
N GLU A 188 14.57 -3.39 33.22
CA GLU A 188 13.33 -2.98 33.91
C GLU A 188 13.47 -1.49 34.28
N THR A 189 12.59 -0.63 33.77
CA THR A 189 12.65 0.82 34.05
C THR A 189 11.50 1.28 34.92
N TYR A 190 10.42 0.51 35.00
CA TYR A 190 9.27 0.85 35.82
C TYR A 190 9.64 0.90 37.31
N PRO A 191 9.20 1.91 38.09
CA PRO A 191 8.13 2.90 37.82
C PRO A 191 8.56 4.18 37.08
N SER A 192 9.82 4.29 36.64
CA SER A 192 10.31 5.43 35.88
C SER A 192 10.10 5.28 34.36
N CYS A 193 9.95 6.40 33.66
CA CYS A 193 9.91 6.44 32.20
C CYS A 193 11.35 6.65 31.69
N TYR A 194 11.85 5.80 30.81
CA TYR A 194 13.16 6.02 30.18
C TYR A 194 13.08 7.02 29.02
N GLU A 195 11.92 7.12 28.39
CA GLU A 195 11.66 8.06 27.30
C GLU A 195 10.37 8.82 27.60
N LYS A 196 10.49 10.15 27.67
CA LYS A 196 9.37 11.09 27.80
C LYS A 196 9.39 12.01 26.60
N ASP A 197 8.35 11.96 25.79
CA ASP A 197 8.11 12.98 24.78
C ASP A 197 7.19 14.03 25.39
N GLU A 198 7.76 15.20 25.73
CA GLU A 198 7.01 16.30 26.34
C GLU A 198 5.97 16.91 25.40
N LYS A 199 6.17 16.84 24.08
CA LYS A 199 5.22 17.37 23.10
C LYS A 199 4.00 16.47 22.94
N SER A 200 4.24 15.16 22.93
CA SER A 200 3.19 14.15 22.73
C SER A 200 2.61 13.62 24.05
N LYS A 201 3.17 14.02 25.20
CA LYS A 201 2.83 13.51 26.55
C LYS A 201 2.88 11.98 26.67
N ILE A 202 3.85 11.36 25.99
CA ILE A 202 4.04 9.90 25.99
C ILE A 202 5.16 9.53 26.95
N CYS A 203 4.86 8.66 27.92
CA CYS A 203 5.83 7.99 28.78
C CYS A 203 6.01 6.55 28.32
N ARG A 204 7.25 6.15 27.99
CA ARG A 204 7.58 4.74 27.68
C ARG A 204 8.33 4.11 28.85
N THR A 205 7.91 2.92 29.23
CA THR A 205 8.51 2.13 30.32
C THR A 205 8.55 0.65 29.95
N SER A 206 9.44 -0.12 30.59
CA SER A 206 9.58 -1.56 30.39
C SER A 206 9.40 -2.33 31.70
N VAL A 207 8.66 -3.43 31.62
CA VAL A 207 8.32 -4.31 32.75
C VAL A 207 8.52 -5.77 32.33
N ASN A 208 9.04 -6.58 33.26
CA ASN A 208 9.22 -8.02 33.05
C ASN A 208 7.84 -8.66 32.79
N PRO A 209 7.69 -9.58 31.83
CA PRO A 209 6.38 -10.18 31.51
C PRO A 209 5.64 -10.76 32.72
N GLU A 210 6.33 -11.26 33.75
CA GLU A 210 5.68 -11.80 34.96
C GLU A 210 5.02 -10.72 35.83
N LYS A 211 5.53 -9.48 35.79
CA LYS A 211 5.05 -8.35 36.60
C LYS A 211 4.10 -7.41 35.82
N ILE A 212 3.75 -7.76 34.59
CA ILE A 212 2.96 -6.89 33.71
C ILE A 212 1.59 -6.57 34.30
N ARG A 213 0.95 -7.56 34.92
CA ARG A 213 -0.38 -7.41 35.53
C ARG A 213 -0.35 -6.42 36.68
N ASP A 214 0.65 -6.53 37.56
CA ASP A 214 0.82 -5.63 38.70
C ASP A 214 1.06 -4.19 38.24
N ALA A 215 1.91 -3.98 37.23
CA ALA A 215 2.18 -2.66 36.68
C ALA A 215 0.93 -2.01 36.04
N LEU A 216 0.11 -2.80 35.33
CA LEU A 216 -1.12 -2.30 34.72
C LEU A 216 -2.21 -1.98 35.76
N VAL A 217 -2.31 -2.76 36.85
CA VAL A 217 -3.20 -2.44 37.98
C VAL A 217 -2.77 -1.13 38.65
N ASP A 218 -1.48 -0.94 38.92
CA ASP A 218 -0.97 0.30 39.51
C ASP A 218 -1.24 1.51 38.60
N LEU A 219 -1.01 1.39 37.29
CA LEU A 219 -1.28 2.47 36.33
C LEU A 219 -2.78 2.83 36.24
N LYS A 220 -3.66 1.82 36.32
CA LYS A 220 -5.11 2.02 36.39
C LYS A 220 -5.50 2.80 37.65
N ASN A 221 -4.92 2.46 38.80
CA ASN A 221 -5.14 3.16 40.07
C ASN A 221 -4.60 4.61 40.05
N LYS A 222 -3.55 4.88 39.26
CA LYS A 222 -3.00 6.23 39.03
C LYS A 222 -3.80 7.08 38.03
N GLY A 223 -4.91 6.57 37.49
CA GLY A 223 -5.81 7.30 36.60
C GLY A 223 -5.70 6.97 35.10
N ASN A 224 -4.79 6.06 34.70
CA ASN A 224 -4.68 5.59 33.32
C ASN A 224 -5.72 4.50 33.05
N VAL A 225 -6.99 4.91 32.97
CA VAL A 225 -8.14 4.00 32.88
C VAL A 225 -8.52 3.64 31.44
N LEU A 226 -8.09 4.42 30.44
CA LEU A 226 -8.42 4.15 29.04
C LEU A 226 -7.39 3.19 28.43
N PHE A 227 -7.85 2.01 28.05
CA PHE A 227 -7.04 1.03 27.33
C PHE A 227 -7.16 1.27 25.82
N VAL A 228 -6.07 1.68 25.18
CA VAL A 228 -6.08 2.06 23.75
C VAL A 228 -5.84 0.85 22.86
N ASN A 229 -4.70 0.17 23.02
CA ASN A 229 -4.38 -1.02 22.23
C ASN A 229 -3.25 -1.87 22.85
N ILE A 230 -3.12 -3.10 22.36
CA ILE A 230 -1.92 -3.94 22.49
C ILE A 230 -1.26 -3.99 21.12
N ASN A 231 0.02 -3.67 21.06
CA ASN A 231 0.80 -3.74 19.84
C ASN A 231 1.97 -4.69 20.04
N THR A 232 2.46 -5.23 18.92
CA THR A 232 3.55 -6.21 18.95
C THR A 232 4.53 -5.99 17.82
N VAL A 233 5.81 -6.20 18.11
CA VAL A 233 6.89 -6.09 17.14
C VAL A 233 7.75 -7.36 17.20
N ASP A 234 7.88 -8.06 16.08
CA ASP A 234 8.77 -9.22 15.94
C ASP A 234 10.22 -8.74 15.76
N TYR A 235 11.12 -9.19 16.64
CA TYR A 235 12.56 -9.00 16.54
C TYR A 235 13.26 -10.38 16.38
N PRO A 236 13.28 -10.95 15.16
CA PRO A 236 13.90 -12.25 14.90
C PRO A 236 15.39 -12.27 15.25
N ASP A 237 16.09 -11.16 15.02
CA ASP A 237 17.50 -10.90 15.34
C ASP A 237 17.81 -11.08 16.84
N LYS A 238 16.83 -10.79 17.70
CA LYS A 238 16.95 -10.89 19.16
C LYS A 238 16.25 -12.11 19.74
N GLY A 239 15.56 -12.89 18.91
CA GLY A 239 14.76 -14.03 19.36
C GLY A 239 13.60 -13.66 20.31
N VAL A 240 13.11 -12.43 20.26
CA VAL A 240 12.02 -11.94 21.14
C VAL A 240 10.90 -11.28 20.33
N ILE A 241 9.69 -11.31 20.88
CA ILE A 241 8.57 -10.50 20.42
C ILE A 241 8.35 -9.42 21.49
N GLU A 242 8.43 -8.16 21.09
CA GLU A 242 8.04 -7.04 21.94
C GLU A 242 6.51 -6.98 21.95
N VAL A 243 5.92 -6.93 23.14
CA VAL A 243 4.49 -6.70 23.36
C VAL A 243 4.39 -5.42 24.18
N TYR A 244 3.61 -4.44 23.74
CA TYR A 244 3.41 -3.22 24.51
C TYR A 244 1.96 -2.79 24.59
N TYR A 245 1.61 -2.36 25.79
CA TYR A 245 0.26 -1.94 26.18
C TYR A 245 0.22 -0.42 26.18
N VAL A 246 -0.76 0.16 25.49
CA VAL A 246 -0.98 1.60 25.43
C VAL A 246 -2.14 1.95 26.33
N LEU A 247 -1.84 2.64 27.42
CA LEU A 247 -2.84 3.23 28.32
C LEU A 247 -2.86 4.74 28.14
N GLU A 248 -4.04 5.33 28.32
CA GLU A 248 -4.25 6.77 28.28
C GLU A 248 -4.98 7.23 29.54
N ASN A 249 -4.62 8.41 30.02
CA ASN A 249 -5.35 9.12 31.06
C ASN A 249 -6.34 10.11 30.42
N PRO A 250 -7.66 9.89 30.55
CA PRO A 250 -8.67 10.75 29.94
C PRO A 250 -8.66 12.19 30.44
N SER A 251 -8.09 12.47 31.62
CA SER A 251 -8.11 13.80 32.22
C SER A 251 -7.10 14.76 31.58
N ASP A 252 -5.94 14.26 31.13
CA ASP A 252 -4.85 15.10 30.62
C ASP A 252 -4.37 14.70 29.22
N GLY A 253 -4.90 13.60 28.67
CA GLY A 253 -4.51 13.01 27.39
C GLY A 253 -3.09 12.42 27.40
N SER A 254 -2.50 12.19 28.57
CA SER A 254 -1.18 11.57 28.68
C SER A 254 -1.27 10.08 28.40
N GLN A 255 -0.23 9.54 27.75
CA GLN A 255 -0.17 8.11 27.41
C GLN A 255 1.02 7.44 28.08
N VAL A 256 0.79 6.22 28.58
CA VAL A 256 1.83 5.36 29.15
C VAL A 256 1.91 4.08 28.31
N TRP A 257 3.08 3.85 27.74
CA TRP A 257 3.37 2.66 26.94
C TRP A 257 4.21 1.70 27.78
N VAL A 258 3.61 0.60 28.20
CA VAL A 258 4.26 -0.43 29.01
C VAL A 258 4.74 -1.54 28.08
N LYS A 259 6.05 -1.63 27.90
CA LYS A 259 6.69 -2.62 27.03
C LYS A 259 7.12 -3.85 27.81
N THR A 260 6.98 -5.01 27.19
CA THR A 260 7.48 -6.28 27.69
C THR A 260 7.98 -7.13 26.53
N TYR A 261 8.80 -8.13 26.83
CA TYR A 261 9.44 -8.96 25.81
C TYR A 261 9.21 -10.43 26.14
N VAL A 262 8.63 -11.16 25.19
CA VAL A 262 8.39 -12.60 25.30
C VAL A 262 9.33 -13.36 24.36
N LYS A 263 9.68 -14.59 24.73
CA LYS A 263 10.55 -15.44 23.91
C LYS A 263 9.84 -15.81 22.61
N ARG A 264 10.48 -15.61 21.47
CA ARG A 264 9.89 -15.89 20.14
C ARG A 264 9.55 -17.36 19.90
N ALA A 265 10.35 -18.27 20.46
CA ALA A 265 10.16 -19.72 20.31
C ALA A 265 8.93 -20.25 21.06
N SER A 266 8.59 -19.63 22.19
CA SER A 266 7.48 -19.98 23.07
C SER A 266 6.88 -18.70 23.67
N PRO A 267 6.18 -17.89 22.85
CA PRO A 267 5.73 -16.57 23.29
C PRO A 267 4.47 -16.72 24.14
N GLU A 268 4.65 -16.66 25.46
CA GLU A 268 3.58 -16.78 26.44
C GLU A 268 3.58 -15.57 27.38
N ILE A 269 2.39 -15.08 27.71
CA ILE A 269 2.18 -14.00 28.67
C ILE A 269 0.80 -14.16 29.32
N ASP A 270 0.57 -13.62 30.50
CA ASP A 270 -0.76 -13.62 31.11
C ASP A 270 -1.68 -12.59 30.45
N SER A 271 -2.91 -13.01 30.16
CA SER A 271 -3.98 -12.12 29.72
C SER A 271 -4.25 -11.02 30.74
N VAL A 272 -4.70 -9.85 30.30
CA VAL A 272 -5.07 -8.70 31.16
C VAL A 272 -6.55 -8.34 31.03
N HIS A 273 -7.35 -9.25 30.45
CA HIS A 273 -8.78 -9.05 30.18
C HIS A 273 -9.64 -8.74 31.41
N ASP A 274 -9.24 -9.22 32.59
CA ASP A 274 -9.91 -8.96 33.86
C ASP A 274 -9.64 -7.55 34.39
N ILE A 275 -8.47 -6.97 34.05
CA ILE A 275 -8.14 -5.58 34.35
C ILE A 275 -8.82 -4.65 33.33
N PHE A 276 -8.74 -5.01 32.05
CA PHE A 276 -9.29 -4.25 30.92
C PHE A 276 -10.09 -5.18 30.00
N PRO A 277 -11.44 -5.17 30.05
CA PRO A 277 -12.27 -6.08 29.25
C PRO A 277 -12.03 -6.05 27.74
N VAL A 278 -11.61 -4.90 27.20
CA VAL A 278 -11.30 -4.72 25.77
C VAL A 278 -10.10 -5.56 25.33
N ALA A 279 -9.14 -5.83 26.24
CA ALA A 279 -7.96 -6.63 25.93
C ALA A 279 -8.33 -8.04 25.44
N LYS A 280 -9.48 -8.60 25.86
CA LYS A 280 -9.97 -9.91 25.42
C LYS A 280 -9.94 -10.08 23.89
N TYR A 281 -10.32 -9.06 23.13
CA TYR A 281 -10.41 -9.12 21.67
C TYR A 281 -9.06 -8.88 21.00
N ILE A 282 -8.31 -7.91 21.49
CA ILE A 282 -7.00 -7.54 20.93
C ILE A 282 -5.98 -8.67 21.16
N GLU A 283 -6.02 -9.33 22.32
CA GLU A 283 -5.18 -10.49 22.61
C GLU A 283 -5.41 -11.64 21.61
N ARG A 284 -6.65 -11.82 21.12
CA ARG A 284 -6.97 -12.83 20.11
C ARG A 284 -6.39 -12.47 18.74
N GLU A 285 -6.45 -11.20 18.37
CA GLU A 285 -5.80 -10.68 17.17
C GLU A 285 -4.28 -10.93 17.22
N VAL A 286 -3.64 -10.54 18.33
CA VAL A 286 -2.20 -10.76 18.52
C VAL A 286 -1.84 -12.25 18.53
N TYR A 287 -2.66 -13.10 19.13
CA TYR A 287 -2.49 -14.55 19.09
C TYR A 287 -2.54 -15.10 17.65
N GLU A 288 -3.50 -14.68 16.84
CA GLU A 288 -3.63 -15.15 15.46
C GLU A 288 -2.53 -14.66 14.53
N PHE A 289 -2.20 -13.36 14.62
CA PHE A 289 -1.29 -12.73 13.67
C PHE A 289 0.19 -12.90 14.05
N MET A 290 0.51 -12.97 15.35
CA MET A 290 1.89 -13.05 15.86
C MET A 290 2.20 -14.35 16.61
N GLY A 291 1.18 -15.08 17.04
CA GLY A 291 1.33 -16.36 17.75
C GLY A 291 1.61 -16.23 19.23
N VAL A 292 1.40 -15.06 19.86
CA VAL A 292 1.60 -14.87 21.30
C VAL A 292 0.42 -15.46 22.08
N VAL A 293 0.69 -16.41 22.98
CA VAL A 293 -0.33 -17.09 23.77
C VAL A 293 -0.60 -16.28 25.05
N PHE A 294 -1.84 -15.82 25.20
CA PHE A 294 -2.31 -15.13 26.40
C PHE A 294 -2.97 -16.11 27.37
N ARG A 295 -2.26 -16.49 28.43
CA ARG A 295 -2.75 -17.42 29.47
C ARG A 295 -3.98 -16.82 30.15
N ASN A 296 -4.97 -17.66 30.47
CA ASN A 296 -6.24 -17.30 31.12
C ASN A 296 -7.23 -16.46 30.28
N ASN A 297 -6.98 -16.20 28.99
CA ASN A 297 -8.00 -15.61 28.15
C ASN A 297 -9.10 -16.68 27.84
N PRO A 298 -10.38 -16.43 28.19
CA PRO A 298 -11.44 -17.43 28.08
C PRO A 298 -11.84 -17.77 26.63
N GLU A 299 -11.46 -16.95 25.65
CA GLU A 299 -11.82 -17.13 24.24
C GLU A 299 -10.61 -17.06 23.32
N LEU A 300 -9.45 -17.56 23.75
CA LEU A 300 -8.25 -17.62 22.91
C LEU A 300 -8.40 -18.66 21.79
N LYS A 301 -9.10 -18.27 20.71
CA LYS A 301 -9.35 -19.09 19.52
C LYS A 301 -9.34 -18.22 18.26
N LYS A 302 -9.01 -18.85 17.13
CA LYS A 302 -9.00 -18.21 15.81
C LYS A 302 -10.38 -17.63 15.44
N TRP A 303 -10.45 -16.41 14.91
CA TRP A 303 -11.68 -15.78 14.41
C TRP A 303 -11.54 -14.83 13.21
N ILE A 304 -10.37 -14.21 12.99
CA ILE A 304 -10.14 -13.27 11.89
C ILE A 304 -9.55 -14.03 10.72
N LEU A 305 -8.53 -14.85 10.99
CA LEU A 305 -8.00 -15.74 9.97
C LEU A 305 -9.03 -16.83 9.70
N ASP A 306 -9.51 -16.90 8.46
CA ASP A 306 -10.41 -17.96 7.99
C ASP A 306 -9.87 -19.33 8.40
N GLY A 307 -10.77 -20.25 8.76
CA GLY A 307 -10.44 -21.58 9.31
C GLY A 307 -9.49 -22.46 8.48
N ASN A 308 -9.11 -22.00 7.28
CA ASN A 308 -8.15 -22.63 6.38
C ASN A 308 -6.70 -22.14 6.57
N TRP A 309 -6.42 -21.19 7.49
CA TRP A 309 -5.05 -20.77 7.79
C TRP A 309 -4.34 -21.79 8.70
N GLU A 310 -3.66 -22.74 8.07
CA GLU A 310 -2.77 -23.73 8.70
C GLU A 310 -1.29 -23.30 8.73
N GLY A 311 -0.99 -22.09 8.23
CA GLY A 311 0.36 -21.54 8.19
C GLY A 311 0.86 -20.99 9.54
N PRO A 312 2.16 -20.64 9.63
CA PRO A 312 2.69 -19.87 10.76
C PRO A 312 1.99 -18.51 10.90
N PRO A 313 2.06 -17.82 12.06
CA PRO A 313 1.41 -16.53 12.25
C PRO A 313 1.87 -15.50 11.19
N PRO A 314 0.96 -14.93 10.37
CA PRO A 314 1.32 -14.25 9.12
C PRO A 314 2.07 -12.93 9.27
N LEU A 315 2.03 -12.28 10.45
CA LEU A 315 2.74 -11.02 10.69
C LEU A 315 4.16 -11.20 11.25
N ARG A 316 4.63 -12.45 11.40
CA ARG A 316 6.04 -12.70 11.72
C ARG A 316 6.93 -12.36 10.52
N LYS A 317 8.10 -11.79 10.80
CA LYS A 317 9.00 -11.28 9.75
C LYS A 317 9.68 -12.36 8.91
N ASP A 318 9.71 -13.60 9.39
CA ASP A 318 10.29 -14.76 8.70
C ASP A 318 9.28 -15.52 7.84
N VAL A 319 8.01 -15.13 7.84
CA VAL A 319 6.96 -15.81 7.08
C VAL A 319 6.93 -15.30 5.65
N ASP A 320 7.27 -16.19 4.69
CA ASP A 320 7.09 -15.94 3.26
C ASP A 320 5.61 -16.06 2.87
N THR A 321 4.87 -14.98 3.13
CA THR A 321 3.45 -14.87 2.77
C THR A 321 3.24 -14.97 1.25
N ALA A 322 4.17 -14.46 0.44
CA ALA A 322 4.08 -14.54 -1.02
C ALA A 322 4.22 -15.98 -1.51
N GLY A 323 5.23 -16.71 -1.02
CA GLY A 323 5.41 -18.13 -1.31
C GLY A 323 4.24 -18.98 -0.85
N PHE A 324 3.69 -18.69 0.34
CA PHE A 324 2.47 -19.36 0.82
C PHE A 324 1.28 -19.13 -0.11
N VAL A 325 1.01 -17.89 -0.53
CA VAL A 325 -0.10 -17.58 -1.45
C VAL A 325 0.09 -18.28 -2.80
N VAL A 326 1.31 -18.29 -3.36
CA VAL A 326 1.60 -19.02 -4.61
C VAL A 326 1.33 -20.52 -4.45
N LYS A 327 1.75 -21.12 -3.33
CA LYS A 327 1.55 -22.54 -3.06
C LYS A 327 0.07 -22.88 -2.85
N THR A 328 -0.64 -22.10 -2.05
CA THR A 328 -1.99 -22.43 -1.55
C THR A 328 -3.09 -21.95 -2.48
N MET A 329 -3.02 -20.72 -3.00
CA MET A 329 -4.07 -20.14 -3.87
C MET A 329 -3.81 -20.40 -5.35
N TYR A 330 -2.55 -20.44 -5.77
CA TYR A 330 -2.16 -20.65 -7.17
C TYR A 330 -1.61 -22.07 -7.43
N GLY A 331 -1.76 -22.99 -6.48
CA GLY A 331 -1.42 -24.41 -6.63
C GLY A 331 0.06 -24.69 -6.96
N GLY A 332 0.97 -23.79 -6.59
CA GLY A 332 2.38 -23.89 -6.97
C GLY A 332 2.66 -23.61 -8.45
N TYR A 333 1.65 -23.25 -9.25
CA TYR A 333 1.88 -22.69 -10.58
C TYR A 333 2.46 -21.30 -10.42
N LYS A 334 3.80 -21.25 -10.44
CA LYS A 334 4.55 -20.09 -10.91
C LYS A 334 3.80 -19.55 -12.13
N TYR A 335 3.30 -18.33 -12.05
CA TYR A 335 3.20 -17.51 -13.25
C TYR A 335 4.63 -17.41 -13.82
N GLY A 336 5.01 -18.39 -14.62
CA GLY A 336 6.07 -18.27 -15.59
C GLY A 336 5.54 -17.32 -16.66
N ARG A 337 5.73 -16.03 -16.45
CA ARG A 337 5.63 -14.99 -17.46
C ARG A 337 6.70 -13.95 -17.24
#